data_AF-A0A060CIA2-F1
#
_entry.id   AF-A0A060CIA2-F1
#
_cell.length_a   1.000
_cell.length_b   1.000
_cell.length_c   1.000
_cell.angle_alpha   90.00
_cell.angle_beta   90.00
_cell.angle_gamma   90.00
#
_symmetry.space_group_name_H-M   'P 1'
#
loop_
_entity.id
_entity.type
_entity.pdbx_description
1 polymer ?
#
loop_
_entity_poly.entity_id
_entity_poly.type
_entity_poly.pdbx_seq_one_letter_code
_entity_poly.pdbx_strand_id
1 'polypeptide(L)'
;MRFGGINYRANVWINGKRIADSTQVAGAYRTYEFDVTNAVIPGKTNVVAVETFAPTELDLGINWVDWNPCPPDKNTGLWGPVDLVTTGPVALRSPMAVTHFTDASLKQADLTVYAELHNATRKTIRGNVTGTVAGIPIEQSVELQPH
;
A
#
# COMPACT_ATOMS: atom_id res chain seq x y z
N MET A 1 0.02 7.21 4.62
CA MET A 1 0.54 6.19 5.56
C MET A 1 0.17 4.83 5.02
N ARG A 2 1.12 3.88 5.03
CA ARG A 2 0.94 2.54 4.46
C ARG A 2 1.19 1.49 5.51
N PHE A 3 0.38 0.43 5.49
CA PHE A 3 0.59 -0.79 6.28
C PHE A 3 0.79 -1.96 5.32
N GLY A 4 1.90 -2.67 5.46
CA GLY A 4 2.25 -3.83 4.66
C GLY A 4 1.65 -5.15 5.15
N GLY A 5 1.08 -5.17 6.36
CA GLY A 5 0.42 -6.36 6.90
C GLY A 5 -0.04 -6.18 8.35
N ILE A 6 -1.32 -6.48 8.61
CA ILE A 6 -1.94 -6.45 9.94
C ILE A 6 -2.72 -7.74 10.13
N ASN A 7 -2.35 -8.54 11.13
CA ASN A 7 -3.08 -9.75 11.49
C ASN A 7 -4.00 -9.45 12.69
N TYR A 8 -5.32 -9.40 12.56
CA TYR A 8 -6.10 -9.51 11.31
C TYR A 8 -6.97 -8.28 11.04
N ARG A 9 -7.46 -7.62 12.10
CA ARG A 9 -8.20 -6.36 12.02
C ARG A 9 -7.52 -5.29 12.85
N ALA A 10 -7.75 -4.02 12.51
CA ALA A 10 -7.35 -2.93 13.37
C ALA A 10 -8.22 -1.68 13.26
N ASN A 11 -8.20 -0.89 14.32
CA ASN A 11 -8.52 0.53 14.24
C ASN A 11 -7.20 1.31 14.17
N VAL A 12 -7.17 2.40 13.41
CA VAL A 12 -5.96 3.22 13.19
C VAL A 12 -6.26 4.67 13.55
N TRP A 13 -5.41 5.27 14.38
CA TRP A 13 -5.51 6.68 14.78
C TRP A 13 -4.21 7.43 14.55
N ILE A 14 -4.36 8.73 14.28
CA ILE A 14 -3.26 9.70 14.29
C ILE A 14 -3.68 10.88 15.14
N ASN A 15 -2.84 11.25 16.12
CA ASN A 15 -3.08 12.38 17.02
C ASN A 15 -4.49 12.38 17.64
N GLY A 16 -4.98 11.20 18.03
CA GLY A 16 -6.31 11.00 18.61
C GLY A 16 -7.48 10.96 17.61
N LYS A 17 -7.26 11.26 16.33
CA LYS A 17 -8.28 11.15 15.26
C LYS A 17 -8.26 9.76 14.65
N ARG A 18 -9.42 9.08 14.61
CA ARG A 18 -9.57 7.79 13.92
C ARG A 18 -9.50 8.01 12.41
N ILE A 19 -8.56 7.32 11.75
CA ILE A 19 -8.32 7.36 10.32
C ILE A 19 -9.07 6.23 9.61
N ALA A 20 -9.06 5.05 10.21
CA ALA A 20 -9.76 3.87 9.72
C ALA A 20 -10.22 3.01 10.90
N ASP A 21 -11.27 2.24 10.70
CA ASP A 21 -11.76 1.27 11.69
C ASP A 21 -11.64 -0.19 11.21
N SER A 22 -11.97 -1.10 12.12
CA SER A 22 -11.88 -2.55 11.92
C SER A 22 -12.79 -3.09 10.83
N THR A 23 -13.73 -2.30 10.29
CA THR A 23 -14.52 -2.67 9.11
C THR A 23 -13.76 -2.42 7.80
N GLN A 24 -12.86 -1.43 7.80
CA GLN A 24 -12.01 -1.06 6.66
C GLN A 24 -10.69 -1.83 6.67
N VAL A 25 -10.17 -2.13 7.85
CA VAL A 25 -8.90 -2.85 8.05
C VAL A 25 -9.19 -4.26 8.52
N ALA A 26 -9.23 -5.20 7.57
CA ALA A 26 -9.51 -6.61 7.81
C ALA A 26 -8.87 -7.50 6.73
N GLY A 27 -7.99 -8.40 7.16
CA GLY A 27 -7.27 -9.37 6.31
C GLY A 27 -5.76 -9.28 6.50
N ALA A 28 -5.11 -10.41 6.82
CA ALA A 28 -3.69 -10.45 7.13
C ALA A 28 -2.78 -10.01 5.98
N TYR A 29 -3.15 -10.37 4.75
CA TYR A 29 -2.35 -10.15 3.54
C TYR A 29 -2.76 -8.94 2.72
N ARG A 30 -3.71 -8.13 3.21
CA ARG A 30 -4.05 -6.87 2.57
C ARG A 30 -3.05 -5.81 2.97
N THR A 31 -2.68 -4.99 2.00
CA THR A 31 -2.01 -3.72 2.27
C THR A 31 -3.06 -2.63 2.42
N TYR A 32 -2.76 -1.64 3.25
CA TYR A 32 -3.64 -0.50 3.50
C TYR A 32 -2.90 0.79 3.24
N GLU A 33 -3.54 1.71 2.53
CA GLU A 33 -3.04 3.06 2.34
C GLU A 33 -4.09 4.07 2.78
N PHE A 34 -3.67 5.00 3.64
CA PHE A 34 -4.51 6.09 4.13
C PHE A 34 -3.86 7.43 3.81
N ASP A 35 -4.64 8.34 3.22
CA ASP A 35 -4.28 9.75 3.19
C ASP A 35 -4.44 10.32 4.60
N VAL A 36 -3.31 10.74 5.17
CA VAL A 36 -3.19 11.27 6.52
C VAL A 36 -2.73 12.72 6.54
N THR A 37 -2.70 13.37 5.37
CA THR A 37 -2.20 14.75 5.19
C THR A 37 -2.86 15.72 6.17
N ASN A 38 -4.17 15.58 6.38
CA ASN A 38 -4.96 16.45 7.26
C ASN A 38 -4.95 16.01 8.75
N ALA A 39 -4.26 14.92 9.09
CA ALA A 39 -4.17 14.41 10.46
C ALA A 39 -2.78 14.60 11.07
N VAL A 40 -1.74 14.67 10.23
CA VAL A 40 -0.36 14.91 10.62
C VAL A 40 -0.12 16.42 10.83
N ILE A 41 0.69 16.76 11.82
CA ILE A 41 1.11 18.12 12.15
C ILE A 41 2.59 18.27 11.78
N PRO A 42 2.93 18.95 10.68
CA PRO A 42 4.31 19.12 10.25
C PRO A 42 5.19 19.80 11.30
N GLY A 43 6.44 19.34 11.43
CA GLY A 43 7.42 19.90 12.36
C GLY A 43 7.15 19.62 13.84
N LYS A 44 6.10 18.85 14.18
CA LYS A 44 5.79 18.42 15.55
C LYS A 44 5.87 16.91 15.69
N THR A 45 5.98 16.44 16.94
CA THR A 45 5.78 15.03 17.26
C THR A 45 4.35 14.64 16.92
N ASN A 46 4.22 13.59 16.10
CA ASN A 46 2.94 12.98 15.76
C ASN A 46 2.89 11.59 16.40
N VAL A 47 1.72 11.20 16.86
CA VAL A 47 1.50 9.88 17.47
C VAL A 47 0.57 9.08 16.57
N VAL A 48 0.99 7.86 16.23
CA VAL A 48 0.17 6.85 15.56
C VAL A 48 -0.19 5.80 16.60
N ALA A 49 -1.46 5.45 16.69
CA ALA A 49 -1.93 4.34 17.51
C ALA A 49 -2.65 3.33 16.62
N VAL A 50 -2.43 2.05 16.88
CA VAL A 50 -3.08 0.94 16.19
C VAL A 50 -3.61 -0.02 17.25
N GLU A 51 -4.93 -0.20 17.28
CA GLU A 51 -5.59 -1.20 18.12
C GLU A 51 -5.84 -2.41 17.24
N THR A 52 -5.21 -3.52 17.56
CA THR A 52 -5.31 -4.76 16.78
C THR A 52 -6.29 -5.73 17.43
N PHE A 53 -6.98 -6.49 16.60
CA PHE A 53 -7.92 -7.53 17.04
C PHE A 53 -7.45 -8.89 16.57
N ALA A 54 -7.42 -9.83 17.52
CA ALA A 54 -6.97 -11.18 17.24
C ALA A 54 -7.92 -11.90 16.29
N PRO A 55 -7.41 -12.66 15.31
CA PRO A 55 -8.25 -13.46 14.43
C PRO A 55 -9.01 -14.55 15.20
N THR A 56 -10.16 -14.89 14.66
CA THR A 56 -10.94 -16.11 14.96
C THR A 56 -10.73 -17.14 13.85
N GLU A 57 -11.28 -18.33 14.04
CA GLU A 57 -11.27 -19.44 13.07
C GLU A 57 -11.97 -19.13 11.75
N LEU A 58 -12.83 -18.10 11.70
CA LEU A 58 -13.55 -17.69 10.49
C LEU A 58 -12.88 -16.51 9.77
N ASP A 59 -11.79 -15.98 10.31
CA ASP A 59 -11.11 -14.81 9.76
C ASP A 59 -10.04 -15.19 8.73
N LEU A 60 -9.84 -14.32 7.74
CA LEU A 60 -8.78 -14.42 6.74
C LEU A 60 -7.44 -13.94 7.33
N GLY A 61 -7.05 -14.58 8.45
CA GLY A 61 -5.83 -14.34 9.22
C GLY A 61 -4.75 -15.39 9.00
N ILE A 62 -3.63 -15.24 9.71
CA ILE A 62 -2.56 -16.26 9.75
C ILE A 62 -2.95 -17.35 10.74
N ASN A 63 -2.88 -18.62 10.33
CA ASN A 63 -3.09 -19.78 11.20
C ASN A 63 -1.99 -20.83 10.99
N TRP A 64 -2.01 -21.88 11.81
CA TRP A 64 -0.96 -22.91 11.86
C TRP A 64 -1.46 -24.32 11.53
N VAL A 65 -2.74 -24.42 11.14
CA VAL A 65 -3.43 -25.67 10.83
C VAL A 65 -3.11 -26.74 11.90
N ASP A 66 -2.51 -27.86 11.51
CA ASP A 66 -2.07 -28.97 12.37
C ASP A 66 -0.53 -29.09 12.43
N TRP A 67 0.21 -28.14 11.85
CA TRP A 67 1.67 -28.19 11.76
C TRP A 67 2.33 -27.80 13.08
N ASN A 68 1.68 -26.95 13.87
CA ASN A 68 2.21 -26.45 15.13
C ASN A 68 1.07 -26.00 16.06
N PRO A 69 1.25 -26.00 17.39
CA PRO A 69 0.28 -25.41 18.30
C PRO A 69 0.01 -23.94 17.94
N CYS A 70 -1.26 -23.53 18.05
CA CYS A 70 -1.65 -22.14 17.84
C CYS A 70 -1.00 -21.25 18.91
N PRO A 71 -0.28 -20.17 18.54
CA PRO A 71 0.34 -19.28 19.50
C PRO A 71 -0.75 -18.59 20.34
N PRO A 72 -0.50 -18.32 21.63
CA PRO A 72 -1.52 -17.78 22.54
C PRO A 72 -2.14 -16.44 22.08
N ASP A 73 -1.35 -15.62 21.38
CA ASP A 73 -1.78 -14.33 20.83
C ASP A 73 -2.37 -14.45 19.42
N LYS A 74 -2.43 -15.66 18.84
CA LYS A 74 -2.90 -15.93 17.47
C LYS A 74 -2.16 -15.11 16.40
N ASN A 75 -0.88 -14.79 16.62
CA ASN A 75 -0.06 -13.91 15.78
C ASN A 75 -0.68 -12.52 15.59
N THR A 76 -1.40 -11.99 16.57
CA THR A 76 -2.08 -10.70 16.43
C THR A 76 -1.09 -9.55 16.40
N GLY A 77 -1.23 -8.64 15.44
CA GLY A 77 -0.39 -7.45 15.41
C GLY A 77 -0.05 -6.97 14.01
N LEU A 78 0.91 -6.06 13.97
CA LEU A 78 1.55 -5.60 12.74
C LEU A 78 2.66 -6.59 12.39
N TRP A 79 2.53 -7.27 11.25
CA TRP A 79 3.55 -8.22 10.79
C TRP A 79 4.27 -7.74 9.52
N GLY A 80 3.73 -6.72 8.85
CA GLY A 80 4.38 -6.02 7.75
C GLY A 80 4.86 -4.61 8.14
N PRO A 81 5.62 -3.93 7.27
CA PRO A 81 6.14 -2.59 7.51
C PRO A 81 5.02 -1.56 7.67
N VAL A 82 5.33 -0.47 8.39
CA VAL A 82 4.48 0.72 8.49
C VAL A 82 5.25 1.92 8.00
N ASP A 83 4.83 2.50 6.88
CA ASP A 83 5.54 3.58 6.21
C ASP A 83 4.74 4.89 6.24
N LEU A 84 5.39 5.98 6.62
CA LEU A 84 4.91 7.32 6.34
C LEU A 84 5.55 7.82 5.06
N VAL A 85 4.76 7.86 3.98
CA VAL A 85 5.22 8.29 2.66
C VAL A 85 4.68 9.70 2.38
N THR A 86 5.56 10.60 1.96
CA THR A 86 5.21 11.93 1.46
C THR A 86 5.31 11.96 -0.06
N THR A 87 4.33 12.56 -0.71
CA THR A 87 4.35 12.78 -2.17
C THR A 87 4.12 14.25 -2.46
N GLY A 88 4.35 14.63 -3.71
CA GLY A 88 3.84 15.90 -4.24
C GLY A 88 2.34 15.82 -4.55
N PRO A 89 1.85 16.69 -5.45
CA PRO A 89 0.45 16.71 -5.90
C PRO A 89 -0.05 15.40 -6.50
N VAL A 90 0.86 14.61 -7.07
CA VAL A 90 0.56 13.31 -7.68
C VAL A 90 1.35 12.23 -6.94
N ALA A 91 0.64 11.18 -6.57
CA ALA A 91 1.14 9.99 -5.94
C ALA A 91 1.32 8.88 -6.99
N LEU A 92 2.54 8.37 -7.17
CA LEU A 92 2.81 7.17 -7.99
C LEU A 92 2.70 5.91 -7.13
N ARG A 93 1.98 4.90 -7.63
CA ARG A 93 1.66 3.65 -6.92
C ARG A 93 1.89 2.44 -7.83
N SER A 94 2.15 1.30 -7.20
CA SER A 94 2.18 -0.01 -7.84
C SER A 94 3.00 -0.08 -9.15
N PRO A 95 4.24 0.46 -9.21
CA PRO A 95 5.04 0.33 -10.43
C PRO A 95 5.37 -1.15 -10.67
N MET A 96 5.12 -1.62 -11.89
CA MET A 96 5.34 -3.01 -12.29
C MET A 96 5.85 -3.06 -13.73
N ALA A 97 6.79 -3.96 -14.01
CA ALA A 97 7.16 -4.33 -15.36
C ALA A 97 6.74 -5.79 -15.59
N VAL A 98 5.87 -6.01 -16.58
CA VAL A 98 5.46 -7.34 -17.03
C VAL A 98 6.32 -7.72 -18.21
N THR A 99 6.96 -8.88 -18.12
CA THR A 99 7.83 -9.41 -19.16
C THR A 99 7.10 -10.47 -19.98
N HIS A 100 7.19 -10.37 -21.30
CA HIS A 100 6.74 -11.38 -22.24
C HIS A 100 7.90 -11.81 -23.15
N PHE A 101 8.24 -13.09 -23.16
CA PHE A 101 9.21 -13.62 -24.12
C PHE A 101 8.50 -14.01 -25.41
N THR A 102 8.98 -13.50 -26.54
CA THR A 102 8.34 -13.70 -27.85
C THR A 102 8.50 -15.13 -28.38
N ASP A 103 9.50 -15.86 -27.87
CA ASP A 103 9.76 -17.27 -28.18
C ASP A 103 10.50 -17.98 -27.03
N ALA A 104 10.79 -19.27 -27.22
CA ALA A 104 11.54 -20.09 -26.26
C ALA A 104 13.06 -19.84 -26.28
N SER A 105 13.58 -19.00 -27.17
CA SER A 105 15.02 -18.71 -27.24
C SER A 105 15.50 -17.86 -26.06
N LEU A 106 14.58 -17.14 -25.41
CA LEU A 106 14.84 -16.20 -24.31
C LEU A 106 15.82 -15.06 -24.68
N LYS A 107 16.09 -14.86 -25.98
CA LYS A 107 17.00 -13.81 -26.47
C LYS A 107 16.34 -12.43 -26.56
N GLN A 108 15.01 -12.38 -26.63
CA GLN A 108 14.24 -11.15 -26.72
C GLN A 108 13.04 -11.22 -25.77
N ALA A 109 12.75 -10.09 -25.13
CA ALA A 109 11.58 -9.92 -24.28
C ALA A 109 10.93 -8.56 -24.53
N ASP A 110 9.61 -8.56 -24.58
CA ASP A 110 8.77 -7.37 -24.56
C ASP A 110 8.47 -7.01 -23.11
N LEU A 111 8.61 -5.73 -22.76
CA LEU A 111 8.33 -5.22 -21.42
C LEU A 111 7.14 -4.26 -21.49
N THR A 112 6.10 -4.57 -20.73
CA THR A 112 4.97 -3.66 -20.51
C THR A 112 5.06 -3.08 -19.11
N VAL A 113 5.27 -1.77 -19.02
CA VAL A 113 5.38 -1.06 -17.74
C VAL A 113 4.01 -0.49 -17.35
N TYR A 114 3.63 -0.73 -16.10
CA TYR A 114 2.43 -0.19 -15.47
C TYR A 114 2.80 0.63 -14.25
N ALA A 115 2.04 1.69 -14.01
CA ALA A 115 2.04 2.41 -12.75
C ALA A 115 0.68 3.07 -12.57
N GLU A 116 0.26 3.23 -11.32
CA GLU A 116 -0.95 3.94 -10.94
C GLU A 116 -0.58 5.36 -10.52
N LEU A 117 -1.40 6.33 -10.91
CA LEU A 117 -1.21 7.73 -10.56
C LEU A 117 -2.47 8.25 -9.88
N HIS A 118 -2.28 8.88 -8.74
CA HIS A 118 -3.35 9.44 -7.92
C HIS A 118 -3.14 10.94 -7.74
N ASN A 119 -4.09 11.75 -8.21
CA ASN A 119 -4.07 13.20 -8.04
C ASN A 119 -4.66 13.54 -6.67
N ALA A 120 -3.85 14.02 -5.73
CA ALA A 120 -4.31 14.37 -4.40
C ALA A 120 -4.92 15.79 -4.32
N THR A 121 -5.08 16.47 -5.45
CA THR A 121 -5.53 17.87 -5.51
C THR A 121 -6.96 18.00 -6.05
N ARG A 122 -7.55 19.18 -5.82
CA ARG A 122 -8.87 19.57 -6.34
C ARG A 122 -8.81 20.21 -7.74
N LYS A 123 -7.67 20.10 -8.44
CA LYS A 123 -7.48 20.66 -9.78
C LYS A 123 -7.03 19.55 -10.72
N THR A 124 -7.41 19.65 -11.99
CA THR A 124 -6.86 18.78 -13.03
C THR A 124 -5.37 19.01 -13.17
N ILE A 125 -4.59 17.93 -13.22
CA ILE A 125 -3.14 17.96 -13.42
C ILE A 125 -2.82 17.33 -14.77
N ARG A 126 -2.02 18.04 -15.58
CA ARG A 126 -1.45 17.52 -16.83
C ARG A 126 0.05 17.44 -16.68
N GLY A 127 0.66 16.37 -17.19
CA GLY A 127 2.11 16.20 -17.12
C GLY A 127 2.57 14.93 -17.81
N ASN A 128 3.88 14.73 -17.78
CA ASN A 128 4.52 13.55 -18.35
C ASN A 128 5.05 12.66 -17.23
N VAL A 129 4.81 11.36 -17.36
CA VAL A 129 5.35 10.32 -16.49
C VAL A 129 6.57 9.77 -17.20
N THR A 130 7.73 9.96 -16.61
CA THR A 130 9.02 9.59 -17.21
C THR A 130 9.75 8.59 -16.33
N GLY A 131 10.53 7.70 -16.95
CA GLY A 131 11.38 6.77 -16.22
C GLY A 131 12.29 5.98 -17.15
N THR A 132 12.87 4.91 -16.62
CA THR A 132 13.69 3.98 -17.40
C THR A 132 13.32 2.55 -17.07
N VAL A 133 13.24 1.68 -18.07
CA VAL A 133 13.07 0.24 -17.92
C VAL A 133 14.18 -0.48 -18.69
N ALA A 134 14.95 -1.34 -18.02
CA ALA A 134 16.13 -2.01 -18.61
C ALA A 134 17.11 -1.02 -19.30
N GLY A 135 17.26 0.19 -18.75
CA GLY A 135 18.10 1.26 -19.31
C GLY A 135 17.49 2.03 -20.48
N ILE A 136 16.30 1.65 -20.96
CA ILE A 136 15.57 2.33 -22.04
C ILE A 136 14.67 3.41 -21.43
N PRO A 137 14.76 4.67 -21.89
CA PRO A 137 13.88 5.74 -21.42
C PRO A 137 12.43 5.51 -21.90
N ILE A 138 11.48 5.79 -21.02
CA ILE A 138 10.04 5.75 -21.30
C ILE A 138 9.38 7.05 -20.87
N GLU A 139 8.34 7.44 -21.60
CA GLU A 139 7.57 8.65 -21.34
C GLU A 139 6.11 8.48 -21.77
N GLN A 140 5.18 8.99 -20.95
CA GLN A 140 3.76 9.04 -21.29
C GLN A 140 3.11 10.33 -20.76
N SER A 141 2.45 11.07 -21.65
CA SER A 141 1.63 12.23 -21.25
C SER A 141 0.30 11.77 -20.67
N VAL A 142 -0.08 12.35 -19.54
CA VAL A 142 -1.31 12.02 -18.81
C VAL A 142 -2.06 13.28 -18.36
N GLU A 143 -3.37 13.14 -18.22
CA GLU A 143 -4.25 14.12 -17.59
C GLU A 143 -5.01 13.43 -16.45
N LEU A 144 -4.81 13.90 -15.23
CA LEU A 144 -5.43 13.37 -14.03
C LEU A 144 -6.51 14.33 -13.56
N GLN A 145 -7.75 13.85 -13.55
CA GLN A 145 -8.88 14.61 -12.99
C GLN A 145 -8.69 14.82 -11.48
N PRO A 146 -9.35 15.85 -10.90
CA PRO A 146 -9.31 16.08 -9.47
C PRO A 146 -9.95 14.91 -8.69
N HIS A 147 -9.51 14.79 -7.44
CA HIS A 147 -10.03 13.83 -6.47
C HIS A 147 -11.15 14.42 -5.60
#